data_AF-A0A9W4HNM8-F1
#
_entry.id   AF-A0A9W4HNM8-F1
#
_cell.length_a   1.000
_cell.length_b   1.000
_cell.length_c   1.000
_cell.angle_alpha   90.00
_cell.angle_beta   90.00
_cell.angle_gamma   90.00
#
_symmetry.space_group_name_H-M   'P 1'
#
loop_
_entity.id
_entity.type
_entity.pdbx_description
1 polymer ?
#
loop_
_entity_poly.entity_id
_entity_poly.type
_entity_poly.pdbx_seq_one_letter_code
_entity_poly.pdbx_strand_id
1 'polypeptide(L)'
;MSQSPFKFANSNAQVPGNGTPPPEFIINAPASTDIWAKPPSTTRFSAPILYQSMPLKSFKRARVAFNALWEKNYDQGGLIIVLNTADGQQKWVKSGIELTHGRPHLSAVAKDSWADWSLLPVPSGGGAATLEMVREPDNSLWIYLVEGVQKSPIREVTWVFAEDVKDIWVGVYAARPSSEGGELPVNFGHLIIDQA
;
A
#
# COMPACT_ATOMS: atom_id res chain seq x y z
N MET A 1 22.13 19.90 0.73
CA MET A 1 21.60 18.63 0.18
C MET A 1 20.14 18.56 0.61
N SER A 2 19.18 18.56 -0.32
CA SER A 2 17.77 18.42 0.10
C SER A 2 17.61 17.00 0.66
N GLN A 3 16.95 16.86 1.81
CA GLN A 3 16.59 15.54 2.30
C GLN A 3 15.69 14.86 1.26
N SER A 4 15.83 13.55 1.13
CA SER A 4 14.90 12.77 0.31
C SER A 4 13.46 12.99 0.76
N PRO A 5 12.49 13.11 -0.16
CA PRO A 5 11.07 13.13 0.18
C PRO A 5 10.57 11.78 0.71
N PHE A 6 11.29 10.68 0.45
CA PHE A 6 10.92 9.34 0.86
C PHE A 6 11.49 8.97 2.22
N LYS A 7 10.69 8.25 3.02
CA LYS A 7 11.06 7.73 4.34
C LYS A 7 10.47 6.34 4.54
N PHE A 8 11.09 5.56 5.42
CA PHE A 8 10.51 4.32 5.91
C PHE A 8 9.72 4.56 7.20
N ALA A 9 8.53 3.97 7.30
CA ALA A 9 7.92 3.63 8.57
C ALA A 9 8.16 2.14 8.85
N ASN A 10 8.31 1.81 10.14
CA ASN A 10 8.47 0.43 10.64
C ASN A 10 9.65 -0.36 10.03
N SER A 11 10.68 0.35 9.56
CA SER A 11 11.90 -0.25 9.05
C SER A 11 13.08 0.69 9.26
N ASN A 12 14.25 0.10 9.56
CA ASN A 12 15.53 0.80 9.66
C ASN A 12 16.34 0.70 8.36
N ALA A 13 15.75 0.13 7.29
CA ALA A 13 16.40 0.05 5.99
C ALA A 13 16.70 1.45 5.44
N GLN A 14 17.78 1.55 4.66
CA GLN A 14 18.07 2.76 3.90
C GLN A 14 17.08 2.89 2.74
N VAL A 15 16.64 4.12 2.48
CA VAL A 15 15.79 4.39 1.31
C VAL A 15 16.58 4.04 0.02
N PRO A 16 16.01 3.23 -0.89
CA PRO A 16 16.69 2.85 -2.12
C PRO A 16 17.14 4.05 -2.96
N GLY A 17 18.21 3.86 -3.76
CA GLY A 17 18.71 4.89 -4.69
C GLY A 17 19.22 6.15 -4.00
N ASN A 18 19.92 6.00 -2.87
CA ASN A 18 20.48 7.12 -2.08
C ASN A 18 19.43 8.15 -1.66
N GLY A 19 18.25 7.67 -1.25
CA GLY A 19 17.13 8.51 -0.88
C GLY A 19 16.06 8.63 -1.95
N THR A 20 16.36 8.46 -3.23
CA THR A 20 15.32 8.52 -4.27
C THR A 20 15.17 7.14 -4.89
N PRO A 21 14.03 6.46 -4.68
CA PRO A 21 13.83 5.13 -5.23
C PRO A 21 14.09 5.12 -6.74
N PRO A 22 14.97 4.22 -7.22
CA PRO A 22 15.22 4.06 -8.64
C PRO A 22 13.97 3.50 -9.36
N PRO A 23 13.97 3.41 -10.71
CA PRO A 23 12.83 2.87 -11.44
C PRO A 23 12.36 1.49 -10.96
N GLU A 24 13.27 0.67 -10.44
CA GLU A 24 12.97 -0.61 -9.80
C GLU A 24 13.72 -0.73 -8.46
N PHE A 25 13.05 -1.21 -7.41
CA PHE A 25 13.64 -1.38 -6.09
C PHE A 25 12.90 -2.46 -5.29
N ILE A 26 13.55 -2.96 -4.24
CA ILE A 26 13.01 -4.02 -3.39
C ILE A 26 12.73 -3.49 -1.99
N ILE A 27 11.60 -3.91 -1.41
CA ILE A 27 11.36 -3.84 0.04
C ILE A 27 11.31 -5.26 0.58
N ASN A 28 12.12 -5.53 1.60
CA ASN A 28 12.09 -6.80 2.33
C ASN A 28 11.15 -6.65 3.53
N ALA A 29 10.13 -7.50 3.61
CA ALA A 29 9.25 -7.59 4.76
C ALA A 29 9.68 -8.76 5.67
N PRO A 30 10.09 -8.48 6.93
CA PRO A 30 10.34 -9.53 7.91
C PRO A 30 9.08 -10.32 8.24
N ALA A 31 9.27 -11.56 8.70
CA ALA A 31 8.18 -12.35 9.29
C ALA A 31 7.47 -11.62 10.45
N SER A 32 6.22 -12.00 10.71
CA SER A 32 5.34 -11.40 11.74
C SER A 32 5.08 -9.89 11.54
N THR A 33 5.07 -9.41 10.29
CA THR A 33 4.70 -8.02 9.96
C THR A 33 3.33 -7.94 9.32
N ASP A 34 2.52 -6.94 9.69
CA ASP A 34 1.18 -6.75 9.12
C ASP A 34 0.66 -5.30 9.27
N ILE A 35 -0.37 -4.97 8.48
CA ILE A 35 -1.15 -3.73 8.53
C ILE A 35 -2.62 -4.13 8.59
N TRP A 36 -3.16 -4.26 9.80
CA TRP A 36 -4.49 -4.81 10.02
C TRP A 36 -5.13 -4.27 11.29
N ALA A 37 -6.46 -4.14 11.28
CA ALA A 37 -7.22 -3.75 12.45
C ALA A 37 -8.53 -4.54 12.51
N LYS A 38 -8.74 -5.31 13.58
CA LYS A 38 -9.95 -6.11 13.79
C LYS A 38 -10.51 -5.91 15.19
N PRO A 39 -11.82 -5.67 15.34
CA PRO A 39 -12.43 -5.55 16.65
C PRO A 39 -12.32 -6.87 17.44
N PRO A 40 -12.35 -6.81 18.78
CA PRO A 40 -12.50 -5.59 19.58
C PRO A 40 -11.19 -4.84 19.84
N SER A 41 -10.03 -5.45 19.63
CA SER A 41 -8.75 -4.90 20.14
C SER A 41 -7.51 -5.25 19.31
N THR A 42 -7.67 -5.91 18.16
CA THR A 42 -6.51 -6.30 17.34
C THR A 42 -6.10 -5.13 16.46
N THR A 43 -4.89 -4.62 16.67
CA THR A 43 -4.24 -3.67 15.77
C THR A 43 -2.83 -4.15 15.47
N ARG A 44 -2.46 -4.10 14.19
CA ARG A 44 -1.12 -4.36 13.66
C ARG A 44 -0.79 -3.26 12.67
N PHE A 45 0.37 -2.65 12.85
CA PHE A 45 0.88 -1.61 11.97
C PHE A 45 2.41 -1.67 12.00
N SER A 46 2.94 -2.87 11.72
CA SER A 46 4.37 -3.19 11.87
C SER A 46 5.08 -3.43 10.54
N ALA A 47 4.35 -3.47 9.44
CA ALA A 47 4.94 -3.71 8.13
C ALA A 47 5.74 -2.51 7.63
N PRO A 48 6.86 -2.73 6.92
CA PRO A 48 7.64 -1.67 6.30
C PRO A 48 6.78 -0.92 5.27
N ILE A 49 6.80 0.41 5.37
CA ILE A 49 6.15 1.31 4.41
C ILE A 49 7.19 2.31 3.92
N LEU A 50 7.42 2.36 2.61
CA LEU A 50 8.23 3.41 1.98
C LEU A 50 7.29 4.46 1.39
N TYR A 51 7.36 5.69 1.89
CA TYR A 51 6.37 6.72 1.56
C TYR A 51 6.95 8.12 1.42
N GLN A 52 6.20 9.00 0.75
CA GLN A 52 6.32 10.45 0.85
C GLN A 52 5.18 11.00 1.72
N SER A 53 5.48 12.01 2.54
CA SER A 53 4.46 12.76 3.29
C SER A 53 4.02 13.97 2.47
N MET A 54 2.71 14.23 2.43
CA MET A 54 2.13 15.39 1.74
C MET A 54 0.79 15.82 2.34
N PRO A 55 0.34 17.05 2.09
CA PRO A 55 -1.04 17.46 2.42
C PRO A 55 -2.07 16.61 1.68
N LEU A 56 -3.17 16.21 2.35
CA LEU A 56 -4.26 15.44 1.72
C LEU A 56 -4.79 16.09 0.43
N LYS A 57 -4.87 17.42 0.41
CA LYS A 57 -5.37 18.19 -0.73
C LYS A 57 -4.46 18.14 -1.95
N SER A 58 -3.17 17.87 -1.79
CA SER A 58 -2.24 17.79 -2.92
C SER A 58 -2.24 16.42 -3.57
N PHE A 59 -2.76 15.37 -2.94
CA PHE A 59 -2.78 14.05 -3.58
C PHE A 59 -3.70 14.02 -4.79
N LYS A 60 -3.14 13.55 -5.92
CA LYS A 60 -3.90 13.31 -7.15
C LYS A 60 -3.93 11.82 -7.50
N ARG A 61 -2.76 11.18 -7.53
CA ARG A 61 -2.63 9.80 -8.04
C ARG A 61 -1.37 9.14 -7.51
N ALA A 62 -1.43 7.83 -7.26
CA ALA A 62 -0.27 6.97 -7.11
C ALA A 62 -0.42 5.73 -7.96
N ARG A 63 0.64 5.31 -8.66
CA ARG A 63 0.67 4.08 -9.47
C ARG A 63 1.96 3.33 -9.22
N VAL A 64 1.89 2.01 -9.17
CA VAL A 64 3.09 1.16 -9.09
C VAL A 64 2.83 -0.20 -9.73
N ALA A 65 3.86 -0.74 -10.38
CA ALA A 65 3.94 -2.14 -10.78
C ALA A 65 4.70 -2.90 -9.69
N PHE A 66 4.28 -4.12 -9.35
CA PHE A 66 4.98 -4.90 -8.33
C PHE A 66 4.81 -6.39 -8.56
N ASN A 67 5.76 -7.15 -8.05
CA ASN A 67 5.75 -8.61 -8.06
C ASN A 67 6.55 -9.18 -6.89
N ALA A 68 6.22 -10.40 -6.50
CA ALA A 68 7.00 -11.19 -5.57
C ALA A 68 6.73 -12.68 -5.78
N LEU A 69 7.57 -13.51 -5.17
CA LEU A 69 7.24 -14.91 -4.92
C LEU A 69 6.42 -14.98 -3.62
N TRP A 70 5.09 -15.06 -3.76
CA TRP A 70 4.19 -15.18 -2.61
C TRP A 70 4.17 -16.63 -2.13
N GLU A 71 4.71 -16.90 -0.94
CA GLU A 71 4.92 -18.28 -0.48
C GLU A 71 4.15 -18.59 0.81
N LYS A 72 4.07 -17.60 1.70
CA LYS A 72 3.44 -17.78 3.02
C LYS A 72 2.04 -17.20 3.03
N ASN A 73 1.15 -17.85 3.78
CA ASN A 73 -0.21 -17.37 3.91
C ASN A 73 -0.21 -15.92 4.44
N TYR A 74 -0.94 -15.08 3.75
CA TYR A 74 -1.02 -13.63 3.91
C TYR A 74 0.23 -12.84 3.52
N ASP A 75 1.18 -13.38 2.75
CA ASP A 75 2.21 -12.54 2.11
C ASP A 75 1.55 -11.43 1.28
N GLN A 76 2.01 -10.18 1.42
CA GLN A 76 1.36 -9.01 0.81
C GLN A 76 2.38 -8.02 0.25
N GLY A 77 1.97 -7.29 -0.78
CA GLY A 77 2.69 -6.12 -1.27
C GLY A 77 1.85 -5.27 -2.20
N GLY A 78 2.04 -3.94 -2.16
CA GLY A 78 1.28 -3.03 -3.01
C GLY A 78 1.38 -1.56 -2.58
N LEU A 79 0.34 -0.79 -2.87
CA LEU A 79 0.18 0.62 -2.53
C LEU A 79 -0.49 0.81 -1.17
N ILE A 80 -0.13 1.88 -0.49
CA ILE A 80 -0.81 2.32 0.73
C ILE A 80 -0.90 3.85 0.81
N ILE A 81 -2.05 4.32 1.29
CA ILE A 81 -2.26 5.68 1.76
C ILE A 81 -2.58 5.63 3.25
N VAL A 82 -1.81 6.32 4.07
CA VAL A 82 -2.04 6.46 5.51
C VAL A 82 -2.45 7.90 5.79
N LEU A 83 -3.48 8.09 6.58
CA LEU A 83 -4.01 9.38 6.99
C LEU A 83 -3.72 9.55 8.47
N ASN A 84 -2.88 10.53 8.83
CA ASN A 84 -2.60 10.86 10.22
C ASN A 84 -3.59 11.94 10.67
N THR A 85 -4.63 11.54 11.38
CA THR A 85 -5.73 12.42 11.75
C THR A 85 -5.30 13.43 12.83
N ALA A 86 -6.03 14.53 12.93
CA ALA A 86 -5.74 15.60 13.90
C ALA A 86 -5.66 15.09 15.35
N ASP A 87 -6.54 14.15 15.71
CA ASP A 87 -6.67 13.49 17.02
C ASP A 87 -5.59 12.42 17.29
N GLY A 88 -4.65 12.19 16.36
CA GLY A 88 -3.54 11.26 16.52
C GLY A 88 -3.86 9.80 16.17
N GLN A 89 -5.05 9.51 15.65
CA GLN A 89 -5.34 8.20 15.07
C GLN A 89 -4.73 8.04 13.67
N GLN A 90 -4.68 6.79 13.21
CA GLN A 90 -4.30 6.46 11.84
C GLN A 90 -5.45 5.75 11.15
N LYS A 91 -5.91 6.33 10.04
CA LYS A 91 -6.76 5.69 9.04
C LYS A 91 -5.91 5.31 7.86
N TRP A 92 -6.27 4.30 7.08
CA TRP A 92 -5.46 3.92 5.92
C TRP A 92 -6.26 3.14 4.90
N VAL A 93 -5.78 3.19 3.66
CA VAL A 93 -6.23 2.33 2.57
C VAL A 93 -5.00 1.66 1.99
N LYS A 94 -4.98 0.34 1.94
CA LYS A 94 -3.93 -0.43 1.26
C LYS A 94 -4.54 -1.30 0.18
N SER A 95 -3.83 -1.46 -0.92
CA SER A 95 -4.23 -2.41 -1.96
C SER A 95 -3.01 -2.97 -2.66
N GLY A 96 -3.08 -4.26 -2.98
CA GLY A 96 -1.94 -5.03 -3.42
C GLY A 96 -2.31 -6.43 -3.85
N ILE A 97 -1.30 -7.28 -3.94
CA ILE A 97 -1.51 -8.72 -3.94
C ILE A 97 -1.47 -9.22 -2.50
N GLU A 98 -2.33 -10.18 -2.17
CA GLU A 98 -2.31 -10.93 -0.92
C GLU A 98 -2.50 -12.43 -1.20
N LEU A 99 -1.60 -13.26 -0.67
CA LEU A 99 -1.72 -14.71 -0.75
C LEU A 99 -2.69 -15.21 0.32
N THR A 100 -3.79 -15.83 -0.10
CA THR A 100 -4.72 -16.50 0.83
C THR A 100 -5.41 -17.63 0.10
N HIS A 101 -5.90 -18.63 0.83
CA HIS A 101 -6.56 -19.80 0.23
C HIS A 101 -5.70 -20.47 -0.86
N GLY A 102 -4.38 -20.48 -0.69
CA GLY A 102 -3.43 -21.12 -1.60
C GLY A 102 -3.19 -20.40 -2.93
N ARG A 103 -3.68 -19.17 -3.12
CA ARG A 103 -3.43 -18.40 -4.36
C ARG A 103 -3.36 -16.87 -4.15
N PRO A 104 -2.66 -16.14 -5.04
CA PRO A 104 -2.66 -14.67 -5.02
C PRO A 104 -4.04 -14.08 -5.33
N HIS A 105 -4.40 -13.02 -4.62
CA HIS A 105 -5.60 -12.23 -4.86
C HIS A 105 -5.25 -10.75 -4.94
N LEU A 106 -5.99 -9.99 -5.76
CA LEU A 106 -6.02 -8.54 -5.61
C LEU A 106 -6.78 -8.22 -4.33
N SER A 107 -6.09 -7.63 -3.38
CA SER A 107 -6.61 -7.29 -2.05
C SER A 107 -6.77 -5.78 -1.95
N ALA A 108 -7.88 -5.34 -1.37
CA ALA A 108 -8.07 -3.95 -0.97
C ALA A 108 -8.64 -3.92 0.44
N VAL A 109 -8.00 -3.13 1.30
CA VAL A 109 -8.42 -2.94 2.68
C VAL A 109 -8.51 -1.45 2.97
N ALA A 110 -9.70 -1.02 3.40
CA ALA A 110 -9.96 0.34 3.85
C ALA A 110 -10.23 0.30 5.35
N LYS A 111 -9.39 0.96 6.13
CA LYS A 111 -9.53 1.12 7.57
C LYS A 111 -9.89 2.57 7.86
N ASP A 112 -11.16 2.79 8.20
CA ASP A 112 -11.62 3.99 8.90
C ASP A 112 -11.53 3.74 10.42
N SER A 113 -12.47 2.98 10.98
CA SER A 113 -12.40 2.49 12.36
C SER A 113 -11.73 1.11 12.47
N TRP A 114 -12.11 0.18 11.59
CA TRP A 114 -11.59 -1.18 11.50
C TRP A 114 -11.36 -1.55 10.04
N ALA A 115 -10.57 -2.59 9.78
CA ALA A 115 -10.29 -3.05 8.43
C ALA A 115 -11.55 -3.65 7.78
N ASP A 116 -12.00 -3.05 6.69
CA ASP A 116 -12.92 -3.65 5.73
C ASP A 116 -12.11 -4.17 4.54
N TRP A 117 -12.21 -5.47 4.28
CA TRP A 117 -11.33 -6.21 3.36
C TRP A 117 -12.12 -6.88 2.24
N SER A 118 -11.59 -6.74 1.02
CA SER A 118 -12.11 -7.41 -0.18
C SER A 118 -10.99 -8.12 -0.93
N LEU A 119 -11.36 -9.21 -1.60
CA LEU A 119 -10.49 -10.04 -2.42
C LEU A 119 -11.11 -10.24 -3.80
N LEU A 120 -10.35 -9.98 -4.85
CA LEU A 120 -10.67 -10.32 -6.23
C LEU A 120 -9.63 -11.29 -6.78
N PRO A 121 -9.99 -12.15 -7.74
CA PRO A 121 -9.00 -12.92 -8.49
C PRO A 121 -8.00 -11.99 -9.18
N VAL A 122 -6.72 -12.39 -9.22
CA VAL A 122 -5.75 -11.77 -10.14
C VAL A 122 -6.06 -12.30 -11.54
N PRO A 123 -6.41 -11.47 -12.55
CA PRO A 123 -6.84 -11.97 -13.86
C PRO A 123 -5.80 -12.87 -14.55
N SER A 124 -4.52 -12.54 -14.41
CA SER A 124 -3.41 -13.35 -14.94
C SER A 124 -3.15 -14.65 -14.16
N GLY A 125 -3.72 -14.79 -12.96
CA GLY A 125 -3.36 -15.83 -11.99
C GLY A 125 -1.93 -15.72 -11.45
N GLY A 126 -1.17 -14.70 -11.87
CA GLY A 126 0.24 -14.53 -11.56
C GLY A 126 0.51 -13.78 -10.26
N GLY A 127 1.80 -13.67 -9.94
CA GLY A 127 2.29 -12.96 -8.74
C GLY A 127 2.60 -11.47 -8.97
N ALA A 128 2.11 -10.87 -10.06
CA ALA A 128 2.41 -9.49 -10.44
C ALA A 128 1.13 -8.70 -10.74
N ALA A 129 1.15 -7.41 -10.40
CA ALA A 129 0.06 -6.48 -10.72
C ALA A 129 0.60 -5.06 -10.91
N THR A 130 -0.16 -4.24 -11.62
CA THR A 130 0.00 -2.78 -11.59
C THR A 130 -1.26 -2.18 -11.02
N LEU A 131 -1.14 -1.43 -9.93
CA LEU A 131 -2.26 -0.77 -9.28
C LEU A 131 -2.12 0.74 -9.36
N GLU A 132 -3.27 1.41 -9.41
CA GLU A 132 -3.36 2.84 -9.32
C GLU A 132 -4.42 3.24 -8.29
N MET A 133 -4.06 4.15 -7.39
CA MET A 133 -4.97 4.87 -6.51
C MET A 133 -5.10 6.30 -7.03
N VAL A 134 -6.32 6.80 -7.22
CA VAL A 134 -6.55 8.14 -7.79
C VAL A 134 -7.71 8.83 -7.07
N ARG A 135 -7.57 10.14 -6.90
CA ARG A 135 -8.67 11.00 -6.47
C ARG A 135 -9.50 11.37 -7.69
N GLU A 136 -10.73 10.88 -7.76
CA GLU A 136 -11.66 11.21 -8.85
C GLU A 136 -12.41 12.54 -8.60
N PRO A 137 -13.06 13.14 -9.62
CA PRO A 137 -13.72 14.44 -9.52
C PRO A 137 -14.80 14.56 -8.42
N ASP A 138 -15.39 13.44 -8.00
CA ASP A 138 -16.37 13.37 -6.92
C ASP A 138 -15.75 13.39 -5.51
N ASN A 139 -14.42 13.45 -5.41
CA ASN A 139 -13.63 13.31 -4.19
C ASN A 139 -13.70 11.92 -3.52
N SER A 140 -13.94 10.86 -4.29
CA SER A 140 -13.68 9.49 -3.85
C SER A 140 -12.25 9.04 -4.18
N LEU A 141 -11.68 8.17 -3.35
CA LEU A 141 -10.47 7.43 -3.68
C LEU A 141 -10.86 6.17 -4.47
N TRP A 142 -10.44 6.11 -5.72
CA TRP A 142 -10.63 4.94 -6.56
C TRP A 142 -9.34 4.13 -6.69
N ILE A 143 -9.48 2.81 -6.64
CA ILE A 143 -8.41 1.85 -6.83
C ILE A 143 -8.68 1.09 -8.13
N TYR A 144 -7.70 1.10 -9.03
CA TYR A 144 -7.76 0.46 -10.34
C TYR A 144 -6.66 -0.59 -10.51
N LEU A 145 -7.03 -1.72 -11.12
CA LEU A 145 -6.07 -2.61 -11.79
C LEU A 145 -5.72 -1.99 -13.14
N VAL A 146 -4.44 -1.89 -13.46
CA VAL A 146 -3.96 -1.37 -14.73
C VAL A 146 -3.34 -2.50 -15.55
N GLU A 147 -3.92 -2.76 -16.73
CA GLU A 147 -3.44 -3.77 -17.68
C GLU A 147 -3.24 -3.10 -19.04
N GLY A 148 -1.98 -2.75 -19.34
CA GLY A 148 -1.65 -1.94 -20.51
C GLY A 148 -2.31 -0.56 -20.45
N VAL A 149 -3.27 -0.31 -21.35
CA VAL A 149 -4.05 0.93 -21.40
C VAL A 149 -5.38 0.84 -20.66
N GLN A 150 -5.81 -0.36 -20.27
CA GLN A 150 -7.07 -0.57 -19.59
C GLN A 150 -6.94 -0.33 -18.08
N LYS A 151 -7.94 0.34 -17.51
CA LYS A 151 -8.11 0.48 -16.06
C LYS A 151 -9.42 -0.19 -15.64
N SER A 152 -9.33 -1.20 -14.79
CA SER A 152 -10.48 -1.91 -14.25
C SER A 152 -10.69 -1.50 -12.80
N PRO A 153 -11.86 -0.95 -12.41
CA PRO A 153 -12.12 -0.54 -11.04
C PRO A 153 -12.15 -1.74 -10.10
N ILE A 154 -11.46 -1.62 -8.96
CA ILE A 154 -11.41 -2.63 -7.90
C ILE A 154 -12.24 -2.19 -6.70
N ARG A 155 -12.10 -0.92 -6.30
CA ARG A 155 -12.71 -0.39 -5.08
C ARG A 155 -12.88 1.13 -5.18
N GLU A 156 -14.00 1.60 -4.65
CA GLU A 156 -14.23 3.00 -4.31
C GLU A 156 -14.18 3.15 -2.78
N VAL A 157 -13.51 4.19 -2.29
CA VAL A 157 -13.47 4.57 -0.87
C VAL A 157 -13.85 6.04 -0.74
N THR A 158 -15.02 6.30 -0.17
CA THR A 158 -15.69 7.62 -0.22
C THR A 158 -15.30 8.57 0.90
N TRP A 159 -14.64 8.08 1.96
CA TRP A 159 -14.34 8.88 3.15
C TRP A 159 -12.96 9.56 3.12
N VAL A 160 -12.00 9.06 2.33
CA VAL A 160 -10.57 9.45 2.40
C VAL A 160 -10.35 10.96 2.32
N PHE A 161 -11.02 11.64 1.39
CA PHE A 161 -10.80 13.08 1.15
C PHE A 161 -11.71 13.99 1.99
N ALA A 162 -12.58 13.42 2.83
CA ALA A 162 -13.42 14.15 3.78
C ALA A 162 -12.76 14.27 5.17
N GLU A 163 -11.64 13.60 5.40
CA GLU A 163 -10.94 13.57 6.69
C GLU A 163 -10.18 14.86 6.99
N ASP A 164 -10.14 15.22 8.28
CA ASP A 164 -9.26 16.26 8.81
C ASP A 164 -7.95 15.64 9.31
N VAL A 165 -6.88 15.84 8.53
CA VAL A 165 -5.58 15.18 8.75
C VAL A 165 -4.45 16.19 8.74
N LYS A 166 -3.41 15.88 9.51
CA LYS A 166 -2.18 16.68 9.55
C LYS A 166 -1.40 16.50 8.25
N ASP A 167 -1.28 15.26 7.81
CA ASP A 167 -0.64 14.85 6.57
C ASP A 167 -1.15 13.47 6.15
N ILE A 168 -0.81 13.09 4.93
CA ILE A 168 -0.94 11.71 4.47
C ILE A 168 0.43 11.15 4.08
N TRP A 169 0.57 9.85 4.22
CA TRP A 169 1.69 9.09 3.67
C TRP A 169 1.20 8.37 2.42
N VAL A 170 1.90 8.54 1.31
CA VAL A 170 1.59 7.87 0.05
C VAL A 170 2.81 7.07 -0.37
N GLY A 171 2.63 5.78 -0.63
CA GLY A 171 3.76 4.93 -0.96
C GLY A 171 3.40 3.47 -1.14
N VAL A 172 4.40 2.63 -0.87
CA VAL A 172 4.31 1.18 -1.03
C VAL A 172 4.58 0.47 0.29
N TYR A 173 4.04 -0.73 0.43
CA TYR A 173 4.23 -1.59 1.60
C TYR A 173 4.50 -3.04 1.17
N ALA A 174 5.16 -3.78 2.04
CA ALA A 174 5.29 -5.23 1.96
C ALA A 174 5.05 -5.82 3.35
N ALA A 175 4.38 -6.96 3.45
CA ALA A 175 4.06 -7.59 4.74
C ALA A 175 4.15 -9.11 4.66
N ARG A 176 4.64 -9.74 5.73
CA ARG A 176 4.58 -11.19 5.95
C ARG A 176 4.01 -11.47 7.34
N PRO A 177 2.68 -11.62 7.48
CA PRO A 177 2.04 -11.87 8.77
C PRO A 177 2.40 -13.23 9.37
N SER A 178 2.74 -14.20 8.52
CA SER A 178 3.20 -15.51 8.97
C SER A 178 4.40 -15.37 9.91
N SER A 179 4.39 -16.17 10.98
CA SER A 179 5.52 -16.32 11.89
C SER A 179 6.55 -17.33 11.39
N GLU A 180 6.24 -18.07 10.32
CA GLU A 180 7.23 -18.89 9.62
C GLU A 180 8.34 -17.95 9.10
N GLY A 181 9.57 -18.18 9.56
CA GLY A 181 10.68 -17.23 9.39
C GLY A 181 11.06 -16.91 7.93
N GLY A 182 12.05 -16.02 7.79
CA GLY A 182 12.50 -15.50 6.50
C GLY A 182 11.93 -14.11 6.20
N GLU A 183 12.33 -13.55 5.04
CA GLU A 183 11.88 -12.23 4.58
C GLU A 183 11.18 -12.36 3.23
N LEU A 184 10.17 -11.52 2.98
CA LEU A 184 9.48 -11.42 1.70
C LEU A 184 10.10 -10.27 0.91
N PRO A 185 10.93 -10.53 -0.12
CA PRO A 185 11.34 -9.50 -1.05
C PRO A 185 10.19 -9.19 -2.02
N VAL A 186 9.69 -7.96 -1.99
CA VAL A 186 8.73 -7.45 -2.98
C VAL A 186 9.45 -6.47 -3.89
N ASN A 187 9.43 -6.76 -5.19
CA ASN A 187 9.96 -5.89 -6.22
C ASN A 187 8.90 -4.87 -6.62
N PHE A 188 9.25 -3.59 -6.60
CA PHE A 188 8.43 -2.47 -7.05
C PHE A 188 9.08 -1.80 -8.24
N GLY A 189 8.28 -1.52 -9.27
CA GLY A 189 8.69 -0.87 -10.50
C GLY A 189 7.81 0.34 -10.81
N HIS A 190 8.43 1.39 -11.32
CA HIS A 190 7.78 2.59 -11.85
C HIS A 190 6.77 3.22 -10.86
N LEU A 191 7.18 3.38 -9.60
CA LEU A 191 6.38 4.11 -8.62
C LEU A 191 6.24 5.58 -9.07
N ILE A 192 5.00 6.00 -9.31
CA ILE A 192 4.64 7.38 -9.64
C ILE A 192 3.71 7.89 -8.56
N ILE A 193 3.98 9.08 -8.04
CA ILE A 193 3.11 9.80 -7.10
C ILE A 193 2.94 11.22 -7.65
N ASP A 194 1.75 11.54 -8.12
CA ASP A 194 1.42 12.85 -8.67
C ASP A 194 0.71 13.70 -7.62
N GLN A 195 1.14 14.96 -7.55
CA GLN A 195 0.53 15.99 -6.71
C GLN A 195 -0.19 17.03 -7.60
N ALA A 196 -1.24 17.65 -7.07
CA ALA A 196 -2.01 18.73 -7.70
C ALA A 196 -1.29 20.09 -7.62
#